data_AF-A0A972GW91-F1
#
_entry.id   AF-A0A972GW91-F1
#
_cell.length_a   1.000
_cell.length_b   1.000
_cell.length_c   1.000
_cell.angle_alpha   90.00
_cell.angle_beta   90.00
_cell.angle_gamma   90.00
#
_symmetry.space_group_name_H-M   'P 1'
#
loop_
_entity.id
_entity.type
_entity.pdbx_description
1 polymer ?
#
loop_
_entity_poly.entity_id
_entity_poly.type
_entity_poly.pdbx_seq_one_letter_code
_entity_poly.pdbx_strand_id
1 'polypeptide(L)'
;MADMNILLNNKKKDEIYKSIEFIEELIWLIDSKKISKLKDTPQLMRDLLKNSQSLTVAEEFKSPNPNIHFLIGVLPRLFKDEVLFSTNLSIIEFAEDVLGIKMPRQGKRSRYELIGLIVCETDTLSDSELENLVNVLTKVTSNEEQLRKIKEDRTNNNFSWNETIQKLTERKNE
;
A
#
# COMPACT_ATOMS: atom_id res chain seq x y z
N MET A 1 13.15 -60.56 -4.14
CA MET A 1 11.97 -59.94 -4.77
C MET A 1 10.71 -59.97 -3.88
N ALA A 2 10.53 -60.93 -2.97
CA ALA A 2 9.37 -60.98 -2.07
C ALA A 2 9.31 -59.82 -1.04
N ASP A 3 10.44 -59.42 -0.45
CA ASP A 3 10.47 -58.41 0.63
C ASP A 3 10.17 -56.97 0.17
N MET A 4 10.51 -56.64 -1.07
CA MET A 4 10.25 -55.31 -1.64
C MET A 4 8.74 -55.08 -1.88
N ASN A 5 8.01 -56.14 -2.25
CA ASN A 5 6.55 -56.08 -2.42
C ASN A 5 5.82 -55.94 -1.07
N ILE A 6 6.34 -56.52 0.01
CA ILE A 6 5.76 -56.39 1.36
C ILE A 6 5.94 -54.97 1.90
N LEU A 7 7.13 -54.37 1.72
CA LEU A 7 7.40 -52.97 2.11
C LEU A 7 6.57 -51.95 1.30
N LEU A 8 6.41 -52.16 -0.01
CA LEU A 8 5.54 -51.35 -0.87
C LEU A 8 4.06 -51.43 -0.43
N ASN A 9 3.61 -52.61 0.03
CA ASN A 9 2.25 -52.81 0.50
C ASN A 9 2.00 -52.13 1.85
N ASN A 10 2.98 -52.17 2.77
CA ASN A 10 2.89 -51.48 4.06
C ASN A 10 2.91 -49.96 3.91
N LYS A 11 3.74 -49.41 3.00
CA LYS A 11 3.75 -47.96 2.74
C LYS A 11 2.42 -47.45 2.17
N LYS A 12 1.80 -48.20 1.25
CA LYS A 12 0.46 -47.88 0.74
C LYS A 12 -0.60 -47.95 1.83
N LYS A 13 -0.48 -48.92 2.75
CA LYS A 13 -1.37 -49.05 3.91
C LYS A 13 -1.25 -47.85 4.85
N ASP A 14 -0.03 -47.37 5.10
CA ASP A 14 0.22 -46.18 5.94
C ASP A 14 -0.34 -44.89 5.30
N GLU A 15 -0.24 -44.74 3.98
CA GLU A 15 -0.86 -43.61 3.25
C GLU A 15 -2.39 -43.65 3.33
N ILE A 16 -2.98 -44.84 3.28
CA ILE A 16 -4.42 -45.03 3.47
C ILE A 16 -4.82 -44.66 4.90
N TYR A 17 -4.08 -45.08 5.93
CA TYR A 17 -4.37 -44.70 7.31
C TYR A 17 -4.28 -43.19 7.54
N LYS A 18 -3.25 -42.52 7.01
CA LYS A 18 -3.15 -41.05 7.07
C LYS A 18 -4.30 -40.35 6.39
N SER A 19 -4.78 -40.91 5.27
CA SER A 19 -5.94 -40.37 4.55
C SER A 19 -7.23 -40.55 5.36
N ILE A 20 -7.37 -41.68 6.06
CA ILE A 20 -8.50 -41.93 6.97
C ILE A 20 -8.46 -40.95 8.15
N GLU A 21 -7.31 -40.81 8.83
CA GLU A 21 -7.14 -39.86 9.94
C GLU A 21 -7.46 -38.42 9.50
N PHE A 22 -6.98 -38.00 8.33
CA PHE A 22 -7.30 -36.69 7.78
C PHE A 22 -8.81 -36.49 7.54
N ILE A 23 -9.49 -37.50 6.99
CA ILE A 23 -10.94 -37.45 6.77
C ILE A 23 -11.70 -37.42 8.10
N GLU A 24 -11.25 -38.16 9.12
CA GLU A 24 -11.82 -38.14 10.46
C GLU A 24 -11.63 -36.77 11.13
N GLU A 25 -10.47 -36.13 10.98
CA GLU A 25 -10.23 -34.77 11.43
C GLU A 25 -11.14 -33.76 10.72
N LEU A 26 -11.35 -33.91 9.41
CA LEU A 26 -12.30 -33.08 8.66
C LEU A 26 -13.73 -33.28 9.15
N ILE A 27 -14.17 -34.51 9.37
CA ILE A 27 -15.50 -34.82 9.92
C ILE A 27 -15.65 -34.19 11.31
N TRP A 28 -14.64 -34.31 12.17
CA TRP A 28 -14.65 -33.69 13.49
C TRP A 28 -14.70 -32.16 13.42
N LEU A 29 -13.96 -31.53 12.51
CA LEU A 29 -14.04 -30.08 12.27
C LEU A 29 -15.43 -29.65 11.81
N ILE A 30 -16.06 -30.48 10.97
CA ILE A 30 -17.41 -30.26 10.43
C ILE A 30 -18.48 -30.40 11.53
N ASP A 31 -18.38 -31.45 12.36
CA ASP A 31 -19.31 -31.75 13.47
C ASP A 31 -19.10 -30.85 14.68
N SER A 32 -17.87 -30.38 14.92
CA SER A 32 -17.62 -29.29 15.85
C SER A 32 -18.46 -28.12 15.35
N LYS A 33 -19.39 -27.63 16.17
CA LYS A 33 -20.51 -26.70 15.81
C LYS A 33 -20.10 -25.32 15.24
N LYS A 34 -18.93 -25.19 14.61
CA LYS A 34 -18.36 -24.00 13.98
C LYS A 34 -18.73 -23.85 12.50
N ILE A 35 -19.28 -24.86 11.83
CA ILE A 35 -19.75 -24.71 10.43
C ILE A 35 -20.94 -23.76 10.32
N SER A 36 -21.87 -23.79 11.27
CA SER A 36 -22.97 -22.82 11.29
C SER A 36 -22.45 -21.39 11.37
N LYS A 37 -21.37 -21.16 12.13
CA LYS A 37 -20.69 -19.85 12.19
C LYS A 37 -19.97 -19.53 10.88
N LEU A 38 -19.37 -20.51 10.20
CA LEU A 38 -18.73 -20.33 8.89
C LEU A 38 -19.73 -19.97 7.78
N LYS A 39 -20.98 -20.45 7.86
CA LYS A 39 -22.02 -20.12 6.88
C LYS A 39 -22.35 -18.63 6.88
N ASP A 40 -22.35 -18.00 8.05
CA ASP A 40 -22.68 -16.59 8.22
C ASP A 40 -21.43 -15.68 8.18
N THR A 41 -20.22 -16.27 8.28
CA THR A 41 -18.95 -15.53 8.30
C THR A 41 -18.71 -14.69 7.03
N PRO A 42 -18.94 -15.19 5.80
CA PRO A 42 -18.81 -14.38 4.60
C PRO A 42 -19.77 -13.19 4.59
N GLN A 43 -20.99 -13.36 5.10
CA GLN A 43 -21.98 -12.29 5.15
C GLN A 43 -21.58 -11.25 6.20
N LEU A 44 -21.16 -11.69 7.40
CA LEU A 44 -20.62 -10.80 8.43
C LEU A 44 -19.38 -10.03 7.95
N MET A 45 -18.46 -10.67 7.23
CA MET A 45 -17.30 -9.99 6.63
C MET A 45 -17.72 -8.97 5.57
N ARG A 46 -18.68 -9.32 4.70
CA ARG A 46 -19.25 -8.37 3.72
C ARG A 46 -19.96 -7.21 4.40
N ASP A 47 -20.68 -7.46 5.48
CA ASP A 47 -21.40 -6.43 6.22
C ASP A 47 -20.45 -5.54 7.00
N LEU A 48 -19.34 -6.06 7.54
CA LEU A 48 -18.26 -5.24 8.13
C LEU A 48 -17.58 -4.36 7.09
N LEU A 49 -17.33 -4.87 5.88
CA LEU A 49 -16.80 -4.09 4.76
C LEU A 49 -17.78 -3.02 4.25
N LYS A 50 -19.10 -3.27 4.35
CA LYS A 50 -20.14 -2.29 4.02
C LYS A 50 -20.31 -1.24 5.12
N ASN A 51 -20.27 -1.65 6.38
CA ASN A 51 -20.48 -0.77 7.54
C ASN A 51 -19.27 0.10 7.89
N SER A 52 -18.10 -0.11 7.26
CA SER A 52 -17.01 0.88 7.26
C SER A 52 -17.31 2.12 6.40
N GLN A 53 -18.46 2.19 5.73
CA GLN A 53 -18.95 3.39 5.05
C GLN A 53 -20.18 3.95 5.78
N SER A 54 -19.96 4.94 6.64
CA SER A 54 -21.02 5.90 6.97
C SER A 54 -20.43 7.31 7.00
N LEU A 55 -20.43 7.94 5.83
CA LEU A 55 -20.56 9.37 5.60
C LEU A 55 -21.20 9.54 4.21
N THR A 56 -22.52 9.66 4.18
CA THR A 56 -23.36 9.89 2.99
C THR A 56 -23.19 11.31 2.45
N VAL A 57 -22.00 11.66 1.95
CA VAL A 57 -21.75 12.89 1.17
C VAL A 57 -21.04 12.59 -0.16
N ALA A 58 -20.67 11.34 -0.47
CA ALA A 58 -19.67 11.07 -1.51
C ALA A 58 -19.96 9.86 -2.41
N GLU A 59 -21.21 9.52 -2.72
CA GLU A 59 -21.45 8.51 -3.78
C GLU A 59 -21.05 9.04 -5.16
N GLU A 60 -21.30 10.32 -5.44
CA GLU A 60 -20.91 10.97 -6.70
C GLU A 60 -19.42 11.35 -6.75
N PHE A 61 -18.77 11.51 -5.59
CA PHE A 61 -17.34 11.79 -5.46
C PHE A 61 -16.51 10.54 -5.17
N LYS A 62 -17.12 9.35 -5.20
CA LYS A 62 -16.41 8.09 -4.97
C LYS A 62 -15.49 7.87 -6.16
N SER A 63 -14.20 8.15 -5.98
CA SER A 63 -13.21 7.82 -7.00
C SER A 63 -13.29 6.29 -7.24
N PRO A 64 -13.20 5.82 -8.50
CA PRO A 64 -13.07 4.39 -8.77
C PRO A 64 -11.94 3.76 -7.96
N ASN A 65 -10.94 4.56 -7.61
CA ASN A 65 -9.80 4.18 -6.79
C ASN A 65 -9.85 4.87 -5.42
N PRO A 66 -10.13 4.14 -4.32
CA PRO A 66 -10.22 4.71 -2.98
C PRO A 66 -8.88 5.29 -2.47
N ASN A 67 -7.76 4.94 -3.10
CA ASN A 67 -6.43 5.44 -2.72
C ASN A 67 -6.25 6.92 -3.09
N ILE A 68 -6.96 7.44 -4.09
CA ILE A 68 -6.86 8.85 -4.54
C ILE A 68 -7.29 9.79 -3.41
N HIS A 69 -8.43 9.49 -2.78
CA HIS A 69 -8.98 10.31 -1.70
C HIS A 69 -8.14 10.27 -0.43
N PHE A 70 -7.56 9.11 -0.13
CA PHE A 70 -6.59 9.00 0.96
C PHE A 70 -5.37 9.90 0.69
N LEU A 71 -4.81 9.86 -0.52
CA LEU A 71 -3.66 10.67 -0.90
C LEU A 71 -3.97 12.16 -0.89
N ILE A 72 -5.13 12.58 -1.43
CA ILE A 72 -5.62 13.97 -1.33
C ILE A 72 -5.69 14.43 0.14
N GLY A 73 -6.08 13.53 1.05
CA GLY A 73 -6.07 13.81 2.49
C GLY A 73 -4.67 13.92 3.12
N VAL A 74 -3.67 13.21 2.57
CA VAL A 74 -2.31 13.12 3.14
C VAL A 74 -1.35 14.17 2.57
N LEU A 75 -1.44 14.50 1.29
CA LEU A 75 -0.52 15.43 0.60
C LEU A 75 -0.43 16.80 1.27
N PRO A 76 -1.53 17.45 1.72
CA PRO A 76 -1.45 18.73 2.42
C PRO A 76 -0.65 18.66 3.72
N ARG A 77 -0.74 17.55 4.45
CA ARG A 77 0.02 17.34 5.69
C ARG A 77 1.49 17.11 5.37
N LEU A 78 1.79 16.33 4.34
CA LEU A 78 3.15 16.04 3.90
C LEU A 78 3.90 17.31 3.49
N PHE A 79 3.33 18.11 2.59
CA PHE A 79 3.99 19.32 2.06
C PHE A 79 4.06 20.48 3.09
N LYS A 80 3.38 20.35 4.23
CA LYS A 80 3.51 21.26 5.38
C LYS A 80 4.66 20.87 6.32
N ASP A 81 5.23 19.68 6.21
CA ASP A 81 6.42 19.31 6.99
C ASP A 81 7.61 20.15 6.47
N GLU A 82 7.99 21.18 7.23
CA GLU A 82 9.06 22.10 6.86
C GLU A 82 10.45 21.47 6.91
N VAL A 83 10.58 20.32 7.58
CA VAL A 83 11.82 19.55 7.61
C VAL A 83 11.99 18.78 6.30
N LEU A 84 10.90 18.23 5.75
CA LEU A 84 10.91 17.58 4.45
C LEU A 84 10.87 18.59 3.29
N PHE A 85 10.08 19.64 3.41
CA PHE A 85 9.77 20.62 2.37
C PHE A 85 10.09 22.04 2.84
N SER A 86 11.36 22.34 3.11
CA SER A 86 11.82 23.63 3.64
C SER A 86 11.57 24.83 2.73
N THR A 87 11.48 24.60 1.41
CA THR A 87 11.27 25.66 0.42
C THR A 87 10.15 25.32 -0.54
N ASN A 88 9.49 26.35 -1.09
CA ASN A 88 8.54 26.17 -2.18
C ASN A 88 9.16 25.47 -3.38
N LEU A 89 10.44 25.75 -3.69
CA LEU A 89 11.19 25.07 -4.75
C LEU A 89 11.16 23.55 -4.57
N SER A 90 11.40 23.06 -3.36
CA SER A 90 11.40 21.62 -3.11
C SER A 90 10.04 20.94 -3.26
N ILE A 91 8.95 21.71 -3.10
CA ILE A 91 7.59 21.22 -3.35
C ILE A 91 7.38 21.11 -4.87
N ILE A 92 7.85 22.08 -5.66
CA ILE A 92 7.70 22.02 -7.12
C ILE A 92 8.58 20.92 -7.71
N GLU A 93 9.82 20.77 -7.24
CA GLU A 93 10.73 19.69 -7.67
C GLU A 93 10.11 18.32 -7.38
N PHE A 94 9.54 18.12 -6.19
CA PHE A 94 8.84 16.87 -5.90
C PHE A 94 7.63 16.66 -6.81
N ALA A 95 6.82 17.69 -7.04
CA ALA A 95 5.65 17.56 -7.90
C ALA A 95 6.04 17.24 -9.36
N GLU A 96 7.10 17.84 -9.88
CA GLU A 96 7.57 17.61 -11.25
C GLU A 96 8.29 16.26 -11.37
N ASP A 97 9.24 15.97 -10.48
CA ASP A 97 10.10 14.78 -10.57
C ASP A 97 9.37 13.49 -10.17
N VAL A 98 8.40 13.59 -9.26
CA VAL A 98 7.76 12.41 -8.62
C VAL A 98 6.35 12.21 -9.10
N LEU A 99 5.58 13.30 -9.19
CA LEU A 99 4.18 13.24 -9.56
C LEU A 99 3.98 13.42 -11.06
N GLY A 100 5.01 13.87 -11.79
CA GLY A 100 4.87 14.25 -13.20
C GLY A 100 3.95 15.46 -13.42
N ILE A 101 3.60 16.17 -12.35
CA ILE A 101 2.70 17.33 -12.40
C ILE A 101 3.51 18.53 -12.85
N LYS A 102 3.15 19.09 -14.00
CA LYS A 102 3.82 20.28 -14.52
C LYS A 102 3.50 21.48 -13.64
N MET A 103 4.53 22.02 -12.98
CA MET A 103 4.35 23.16 -12.11
C MET A 103 4.56 24.47 -12.88
N PRO A 104 3.71 25.48 -12.69
CA PRO A 104 3.94 26.77 -13.32
C PRO A 104 5.25 27.41 -12.82
N ARG A 105 6.06 27.91 -13.75
CA ARG A 105 7.38 28.47 -13.44
C ARG A 105 7.31 29.57 -12.38
N GLN A 106 7.95 29.31 -11.23
CA GLN A 106 8.60 30.25 -10.31
C GLN A 106 7.91 31.62 -10.16
N GLY A 107 6.59 31.63 -9.93
CA GLY A 107 5.88 32.81 -9.43
C GLY A 107 5.99 32.90 -7.90
N LYS A 108 5.72 34.09 -7.32
CA LYS A 108 5.58 34.31 -5.85
C LYS A 108 4.32 33.61 -5.27
N ARG A 109 4.09 32.36 -5.63
CA ARG A 109 2.97 31.58 -5.13
C ARG A 109 3.21 31.20 -3.69
N SER A 110 2.14 31.22 -2.91
CA SER A 110 2.21 30.78 -1.53
C SER A 110 2.39 29.26 -1.47
N ARG A 111 2.97 28.74 -0.38
CA ARG A 111 3.03 27.28 -0.14
C ARG A 111 1.65 26.64 -0.26
N TYR A 112 0.62 27.28 0.29
CA TYR A 112 -0.76 26.77 0.24
C TYR A 112 -1.32 26.71 -1.18
N GLU A 113 -0.97 27.68 -2.03
CA GLU A 113 -1.38 27.68 -3.44
C GLU A 113 -0.69 26.54 -4.21
N LEU A 114 0.59 26.27 -3.94
CA LEU A 114 1.29 25.13 -4.53
C LEU A 114 0.67 23.80 -4.10
N ILE A 115 0.39 23.64 -2.81
CA ILE A 115 -0.27 22.45 -2.27
C ILE A 115 -1.66 22.27 -2.88
N GLY A 116 -2.45 23.35 -2.96
CA GLY A 116 -3.77 23.31 -3.56
C GLY A 116 -3.73 22.86 -5.02
N LEU A 117 -2.77 23.39 -5.79
CA LEU A 117 -2.58 22.99 -7.19
C LEU A 117 -2.23 21.51 -7.29
N ILE A 118 -1.27 21.02 -6.50
CA ILE A 118 -0.89 19.60 -6.50
C ILE A 118 -2.08 18.70 -6.16
N VAL A 119 -2.86 19.06 -5.14
CA VAL A 119 -4.04 18.29 -4.73
C VAL A 119 -5.08 18.22 -5.86
N CYS A 120 -5.36 19.34 -6.52
CA CYS A 120 -6.31 19.37 -7.64
C CYS A 120 -5.82 18.54 -8.83
N GLU A 121 -4.53 18.60 -9.16
CA GLU A 121 -3.95 17.81 -10.25
C GLU A 121 -3.89 16.31 -9.91
N THR A 122 -3.70 15.96 -8.63
CA THR A 122 -3.67 14.55 -8.16
C THR A 122 -4.98 13.81 -8.44
N ASP A 123 -6.11 14.51 -8.41
CA ASP A 123 -7.44 13.93 -8.71
C ASP A 123 -7.57 13.47 -10.18
N THR A 124 -6.69 13.96 -11.06
CA THR A 124 -6.67 13.63 -12.49
C THR A 124 -5.67 12.53 -12.87
N LEU A 125 -4.88 12.04 -11.91
CA LEU A 125 -3.87 11.01 -12.16
C LEU A 125 -4.51 9.66 -12.48
N SER A 126 -3.86 8.92 -13.38
CA SER A 126 -4.21 7.52 -13.66
C SER A 126 -3.89 6.59 -12.50
N ASP A 127 -4.51 5.41 -12.47
CA ASP A 127 -4.25 4.39 -11.44
C ASP A 127 -2.77 4.01 -11.34
N SER A 128 -2.05 3.92 -12.46
CA SER A 128 -0.61 3.61 -12.48
C SER A 128 0.25 4.73 -11.90
N GLU A 129 -0.09 5.99 -12.16
CA GLU A 129 0.62 7.15 -11.61
C GLU A 129 0.36 7.26 -10.11
N LEU A 130 -0.86 6.94 -9.69
CA LEU A 130 -1.24 6.89 -8.29
C LEU A 130 -0.52 5.78 -7.52
N GLU A 131 -0.44 4.57 -8.09
CA GLU A 131 0.29 3.47 -7.49
C GLU A 131 1.77 3.82 -7.32
N ASN A 132 2.38 4.48 -8.32
CA ASN A 132 3.73 4.99 -8.19
C ASN A 132 3.87 6.01 -7.05
N LEU A 133 2.92 6.95 -6.94
CA LEU A 133 2.86 7.93 -5.86
C LEU A 133 2.78 7.26 -4.48
N VAL A 134 1.85 6.32 -4.29
CA VAL A 134 1.73 5.56 -3.03
C VAL A 134 3.05 4.86 -2.73
N ASN A 135 3.62 4.16 -3.71
CA ASN A 135 4.87 3.43 -3.53
C ASN A 135 6.03 4.34 -3.13
N VAL A 136 6.17 5.51 -3.75
CA VAL A 136 7.21 6.48 -3.38
C VAL A 136 6.96 7.04 -1.99
N LEU A 137 5.74 7.44 -1.65
CA LEU A 137 5.42 7.96 -0.32
C LEU A 137 5.62 6.93 0.76
N THR A 138 5.20 5.69 0.54
CA THR A 138 5.46 4.58 1.44
C THR A 138 6.97 4.39 1.60
N LYS A 139 7.77 4.41 0.53
CA LYS A 139 9.24 4.31 0.64
C LYS A 139 9.85 5.46 1.44
N VAL A 140 9.39 6.70 1.23
CA VAL A 140 9.90 7.88 1.95
C VAL A 140 9.49 7.85 3.43
N THR A 141 8.31 7.34 3.76
CA THR A 141 7.72 7.44 5.11
C THR A 141 7.80 6.18 5.96
N SER A 142 8.07 5.00 5.38
CA SER A 142 7.99 3.71 6.10
C SER A 142 9.17 3.40 7.02
N ASN A 143 10.28 4.13 6.90
CA ASN A 143 11.46 3.88 7.73
C ASN A 143 11.93 5.20 8.34
N GLU A 144 11.79 5.33 9.65
CA GLU A 144 12.21 6.54 10.39
C GLU A 144 13.69 6.86 10.22
N GLU A 145 14.56 5.85 10.08
CA GLU A 145 15.99 6.05 9.83
C GLU A 145 16.26 6.56 8.41
N GLN A 146 15.50 6.08 7.42
CA GLN A 146 15.57 6.59 6.04
C GLN A 146 15.02 8.02 5.96
N LEU A 147 13.89 8.27 6.62
CA LEU A 147 13.30 9.60 6.73
C LEU A 147 14.28 10.57 7.40
N ARG A 148 15.00 10.13 8.44
CA ARG A 148 16.05 10.92 9.09
C ARG A 148 17.22 11.20 8.14
N LYS A 149 17.70 10.19 7.39
CA LYS A 149 18.76 10.38 6.38
C LYS A 149 18.33 11.35 5.28
N ILE A 150 17.10 11.26 4.78
CA ILE A 150 16.56 12.21 3.79
C ILE A 150 16.53 13.63 4.37
N LYS A 151 16.14 13.78 5.65
CA LYS A 151 16.15 15.06 6.36
C LYS A 151 17.57 15.62 6.56
N GLU A 152 18.55 14.76 6.82
CA GLU A 152 19.98 15.13 6.92
C GLU A 152 20.58 15.49 5.54
N ASP A 153 20.27 14.73 4.50
CA ASP A 153 20.72 14.99 3.12
C ASP A 153 20.13 16.32 2.60
N ARG A 154 18.92 16.68 3.03
CA ARG A 154 18.28 17.98 2.73
C ARG A 154 18.99 19.18 3.30
N THR A 155 19.68 19.03 4.43
CA THR A 155 20.52 20.10 4.99
C THR A 155 21.83 20.30 4.21
N ASN A 156 22.21 19.35 3.36
CA ASN A 156 23.35 19.48 2.46
C ASN A 156 22.89 20.10 1.13
N ASN A 157 23.60 21.12 0.63
CA ASN A 157 23.20 21.99 -0.49
C ASN A 157 22.98 21.31 -1.87
N ASN A 158 23.07 19.98 -1.99
CA ASN A 158 23.04 19.23 -3.26
C ASN A 158 21.91 18.19 -3.34
N PHE A 159 20.80 18.42 -2.64
CA PHE A 159 19.69 17.46 -2.62
C PHE A 159 18.83 17.51 -3.90
N SER A 160 18.53 16.34 -4.49
CA SER A 160 17.58 16.17 -5.58
C SER A 160 16.56 15.08 -5.24
N TRP A 161 15.27 15.35 -5.48
CA TRP A 161 14.20 14.39 -5.25
C TRP A 161 14.28 13.20 -6.21
N ASN A 162 14.53 13.46 -7.49
CA ASN A 162 14.72 12.41 -8.49
C ASN A 162 15.82 11.42 -8.09
N GLU A 163 17.02 11.92 -7.74
CA GLU A 163 18.13 11.04 -7.31
C GLU A 163 17.81 10.27 -6.03
N THR A 164 17.15 10.91 -5.07
CA THR A 164 16.80 10.28 -3.79
C THR A 164 15.83 9.13 -4.00
N ILE A 165 14.81 9.33 -4.83
CA ILE A 165 13.79 8.32 -5.12
C ILE A 165 14.36 7.17 -5.95
N GLN A 166 15.27 7.49 -6.87
CA GLN A 166 16.01 6.48 -7.62
C GLN A 166 16.85 5.60 -6.68
N LYS A 167 17.63 6.20 -5.77
CA LYS A 167 18.40 5.45 -4.75
C LYS A 167 17.50 4.60 -3.84
N LEU A 168 16.33 5.11 -3.45
CA LEU A 168 15.35 4.36 -2.64
C LEU A 168 14.72 3.19 -3.42
N THR A 169 14.68 3.28 -4.74
CA THR A 169 14.10 2.24 -5.61
C THR A 169 15.13 1.20 -6.02
N GLU A 170 16.41 1.57 -6.16
CA GLU A 170 17.52 0.67 -6.49
C GLU A 170 17.97 -0.21 -5.32
N ARG A 171 17.96 0.29 -4.08
CA ARG A 171 18.43 -0.41 -2.85
C ARG A 171 17.67 -1.69 -2.47
N LYS A 172 16.71 -2.14 -3.27
CA LYS A 172 15.86 -3.31 -2.96
C LYS A 172 15.82 -4.37 -4.06
N ASN A 173 16.58 -4.18 -5.15
CA ASN A 173 16.80 -5.20 -6.18
C ASN A 173 18.03 -6.08 -5.89
N GLU A 174 18.64 -5.93 -4.71
CA GLU A 174 19.64 -6.83 -4.10
C GLU A 174 19.03 -7.51 -2.87
#